data_AF-A0A498J6B8-F1
#
_entry.id   AF-A0A498J6B8-F1
#
_cell.length_a   1.000
_cell.length_b   1.000
_cell.length_c   1.000
_cell.angle_alpha   90.00
_cell.angle_beta   90.00
_cell.angle_gamma   90.00
#
_symmetry.space_group_name_H-M   'P 1'
#
loop_
_entity.id
_entity.type
_entity.pdbx_description
1 polymer ?
#
loop_
_entity_poly.entity_id
_entity_poly.type
_entity_poly.pdbx_seq_one_letter_code
_entity_poly.pdbx_strand_id
1 'polypeptide(L)'
;MASVSSSRNFNSSWTPKENKLFEKALAVYDKDTQDRWHNVAKAVGGKSAEEVKRHYEILVHDLMHIESGHVPIPNYKSAGGSGSGSNRGFGDEQR
;
A
#
# COMPACT_ATOMS: atom_id res chain seq x y z
N MET A 1 -7.94 16.59 40.91
CA MET A 1 -7.70 17.10 39.53
C MET A 1 -6.55 16.33 38.93
N ALA A 2 -6.83 15.20 38.30
CA ALA A 2 -5.82 14.46 37.54
C ALA A 2 -5.86 15.00 36.12
N SER A 3 -4.89 15.84 35.77
CA SER A 3 -4.65 16.23 34.39
C SER A 3 -4.26 14.96 33.66
N VAL A 4 -5.19 14.37 32.91
CA VAL A 4 -4.87 13.39 31.88
C VAL A 4 -3.95 14.12 30.92
N SER A 5 -2.64 13.92 31.10
CA SER A 5 -1.65 14.30 30.11
C SER A 5 -2.05 13.52 28.88
N SER A 6 -2.69 14.20 27.92
CA SER A 6 -2.93 13.67 26.60
C SER A 6 -1.55 13.23 26.11
N SER A 7 -1.29 11.93 26.20
CA SER A 7 -0.29 11.26 25.41
C SER A 7 -0.71 11.61 23.99
N ARG A 8 -0.11 12.69 23.47
CA ARG A 8 -0.20 13.04 22.06
C ARG A 8 0.24 11.74 21.41
N ASN A 9 -0.70 11.01 20.82
CA ASN A 9 -0.36 9.88 20.01
C ASN A 9 0.55 10.48 18.94
N PHE A 10 1.86 10.30 19.10
CA PHE A 10 2.88 10.70 18.14
C PHE A 10 2.83 9.79 16.90
N ASN A 11 1.68 9.15 16.63
CA ASN A 11 1.26 8.83 15.29
C ASN A 11 1.03 10.18 14.58
N SER A 12 2.14 10.77 14.14
CA SER A 12 2.16 11.73 13.06
C SER A 12 1.46 11.06 11.88
N SER A 13 0.14 11.19 11.82
CA SER A 13 -0.66 10.73 10.68
C SER A 13 -0.17 11.51 9.47
N TRP A 14 0.52 10.82 8.57
CA TRP A 14 1.01 11.40 7.34
C TRP A 14 -0.18 11.82 6.48
N THR A 15 -0.31 13.11 6.24
CA THR A 15 -1.32 13.62 5.33
C THR A 15 -0.95 13.27 3.89
N PRO A 16 -1.92 13.17 2.96
CA PRO A 16 -1.63 12.91 1.55
C PRO A 16 -0.66 13.91 0.93
N LYS A 17 -0.71 15.17 1.39
CA LYS A 17 0.20 16.24 0.95
C LYS A 17 1.63 15.99 1.44
N GLU A 18 1.81 15.64 2.71
CA GLU A 18 3.13 15.29 3.27
C GLU A 18 3.69 14.04 2.60
N ASN A 19 2.86 13.02 2.38
CA ASN A 19 3.29 11.79 1.69
C ASN A 19 3.76 12.07 0.26
N LYS A 20 3.05 12.92 -0.48
CA LYS A 20 3.46 13.33 -1.83
C LYS A 20 4.78 14.12 -1.82
N LEU A 21 5.02 14.95 -0.81
CA LEU A 21 6.30 15.66 -0.66
C LEU A 21 7.43 14.69 -0.28
N PHE A 22 7.14 13.70 0.56
CA PHE A 22 8.07 12.65 0.95
C PHE A 22 8.51 11.81 -0.23
N GLU A 23 7.58 11.33 -1.06
CA GLU A 23 7.91 10.57 -2.28
C GLU A 23 8.76 11.40 -3.25
N LYS A 24 8.41 12.67 -3.46
CA LYS A 24 9.24 13.59 -4.27
C LYS A 24 10.63 13.78 -3.68
N ALA A 25 10.74 13.93 -2.37
CA ALA A 25 12.01 14.09 -1.70
C ALA A 25 12.85 12.81 -1.79
N LEU A 26 12.25 11.61 -1.72
CA LEU A 26 12.95 10.35 -1.95
C LEU A 26 13.49 10.21 -3.37
N ALA A 27 12.79 10.77 -4.36
CA ALA A 27 13.26 10.79 -5.76
C ALA A 27 14.43 11.77 -5.99
N VAL A 28 14.54 12.81 -5.16
CA VAL A 28 15.65 13.78 -5.21
C VAL A 28 16.85 13.30 -4.40
N TYR A 29 16.60 12.76 -3.21
CA TYR A 29 17.62 12.26 -2.28
C TYR A 29 17.67 10.73 -2.34
N ASP A 30 18.54 10.22 -3.20
CA ASP A 30 18.77 8.78 -3.34
C ASP A 30 19.53 8.22 -2.12
N LYS A 31 19.67 6.90 -2.07
CA LYS A 31 20.33 6.13 -0.99
C LYS A 31 21.79 6.51 -0.74
N ASP A 32 22.47 7.09 -1.72
CA ASP A 32 23.87 7.54 -1.60
C ASP A 32 24.00 8.95 -0.99
N THR A 33 22.88 9.61 -0.72
CA THR A 33 22.88 10.96 -0.14
C THR A 33 23.24 10.89 1.34
N GLN A 34 24.33 11.55 1.73
CA GLN A 34 24.65 11.75 3.15
C GLN A 34 23.52 12.56 3.82
N ASP A 35 23.11 12.16 5.04
CA ASP A 35 22.01 12.81 5.77
C ASP A 35 20.67 12.85 5.02
N ARG A 36 20.42 11.84 4.16
CA ARG A 36 19.16 11.67 3.40
C ARG A 36 17.91 12.00 4.21
N TRP A 37 17.78 11.45 5.41
CA TRP A 37 16.58 11.61 6.23
C TRP A 37 16.39 13.05 6.74
N HIS A 38 17.47 13.75 7.06
CA HIS A 38 17.42 15.16 7.44
C HIS A 38 16.99 16.03 6.26
N ASN A 39 17.50 15.74 5.05
CA ASN A 39 17.13 16.46 3.84
C ASN A 39 15.66 16.22 3.44
N VAL A 40 15.18 14.98 3.56
CA VAL A 40 13.78 14.64 3.32
C VAL A 40 12.86 15.29 4.36
N ALA A 41 13.22 15.24 5.64
CA ALA A 41 12.48 15.92 6.71
C ALA A 41 12.34 17.43 6.45
N LYS A 42 13.42 18.07 6.00
CA LYS A 42 13.43 19.48 5.61
C LYS A 42 12.54 19.77 4.40
N ALA A 43 12.50 18.86 3.42
CA ALA A 43 11.68 19.01 2.22
C ALA A 43 10.18 18.80 2.48
N VAL A 44 9.82 17.89 3.38
CA VAL A 44 8.42 17.66 3.79
C VAL A 44 7.92 18.82 4.65
N GLY A 45 8.78 19.33 5.55
CA GLY A 45 8.46 20.43 6.45
C GLY A 45 7.54 19.99 7.59
N GLY A 46 8.06 19.94 8.81
CA GLY A 46 7.29 19.60 10.01
C GLY A 46 7.34 18.12 10.45
N LYS A 47 8.24 17.32 9.87
CA LYS A 47 8.59 15.96 10.33
C LYS A 47 10.05 15.91 10.76
N SER A 48 10.38 15.03 11.70
CA SER A 48 11.77 14.74 12.07
C SER A 48 12.40 13.67 11.16
N ALA A 49 13.73 13.59 11.14
CA ALA A 49 14.45 12.57 10.38
C ALA A 49 14.06 11.15 10.82
N GLU A 50 13.78 10.96 12.11
CA GLU A 50 13.34 9.68 12.70
C GLU A 50 11.93 9.30 12.25
N GLU A 51 11.00 10.27 12.17
CA GLU A 51 9.64 10.03 11.66
C GLU A 51 9.66 9.68 10.18
N VAL A 52 10.49 10.37 9.39
CA VAL A 52 10.71 10.08 7.97
C VAL A 52 11.28 8.68 7.78
N LYS A 53 12.30 8.30 8.57
CA LYS A 53 12.91 6.97 8.50
C LYS A 53 11.88 5.88 8.82
N ARG A 54 11.09 6.04 9.88
CA ARG A 54 10.05 5.08 10.26
C ARG A 54 8.99 4.93 9.16
N HIS A 55 8.59 6.05 8.54
CA HIS A 55 7.63 6.02 7.43
C HIS A 55 8.18 5.31 6.20
N TYR A 56 9.48 5.49 5.91
CA TYR A 56 10.16 4.74 4.86
C TYR A 56 10.20 3.23 5.13
N GLU A 57 10.51 2.81 6.37
CA GLU A 57 10.53 1.39 6.75
C GLU A 57 9.15 0.74 6.55
N ILE A 58 8.07 1.45 6.90
CA ILE A 58 6.69 0.99 6.66
C ILE A 58 6.42 0.85 5.15
N LEU A 59 6.81 1.85 4.35
CA LEU A 59 6.63 1.80 2.89
C LEU A 59 7.39 0.62 2.25
N VAL A 60 8.62 0.37 2.69
CA VAL A 60 9.41 -0.78 2.22
C VAL A 60 8.75 -2.10 2.64
N HIS A 61 8.29 -2.18 3.88
CA HIS A 61 7.58 -3.36 4.38
C HIS A 61 6.32 -3.64 3.56
N ASP A 62 5.50 -2.62 3.27
CA ASP A 62 4.30 -2.77 2.44
C ASP A 62 4.63 -3.20 1.01
N LEU A 63 5.69 -2.64 0.39
CA LEU A 63 6.17 -3.10 -0.92
C LEU A 63 6.58 -4.57 -0.90
N MET A 64 7.32 -5.00 0.13
CA MET A 64 7.72 -6.39 0.31
C MET A 64 6.50 -7.31 0.50
N HIS A 65 5.45 -6.86 1.19
CA HIS A 65 4.21 -7.63 1.38
C HIS A 65 3.41 -7.78 0.07
N ILE A 66 3.46 -6.76 -0.79
CA ILE A 66 2.83 -6.81 -2.12
C ILE A 66 3.64 -7.75 -3.05
N GLU A 67 4.98 -7.61 -3.05
CA GLU A 67 5.86 -8.40 -3.93
C GLU A 67 5.93 -9.88 -3.53
N SER A 68 5.77 -10.19 -2.25
CA SER A 68 5.63 -11.57 -1.75
C SER A 68 4.27 -12.20 -2.07
N GLY A 69 3.38 -11.51 -2.80
CA GLY A 69 2.12 -12.06 -3.28
C GLY A 69 1.07 -12.25 -2.19
N HIS A 70 1.24 -11.63 -1.02
CA HIS A 70 0.32 -11.75 0.12
C HIS A 70 -0.82 -10.71 0.07
N VAL A 71 -1.22 -10.31 -1.13
CA VAL A 71 -2.50 -9.62 -1.33
C VAL A 71 -3.52 -10.71 -1.67
N PRO A 72 -4.51 -11.00 -0.80
CA PRO A 72 -5.58 -11.90 -1.17
C PRO A 72 -6.25 -11.34 -2.42
N ILE A 73 -6.05 -12.05 -3.53
CA ILE A 73 -6.73 -11.78 -4.79
C ILE A 73 -8.24 -11.68 -4.50
N PRO A 74 -8.87 -10.52 -4.78
CA PRO A 74 -10.31 -10.38 -4.58
C PRO A 74 -11.01 -11.50 -5.36
N ASN A 75 -11.88 -12.25 -4.70
CA ASN A 75 -12.70 -13.26 -5.35
C ASN A 75 -13.71 -12.57 -6.27
N TYR A 76 -13.29 -12.25 -7.49
CA TYR A 76 -14.17 -11.93 -8.60
C TYR A 76 -14.86 -13.22 -8.99
N LYS A 77 -15.91 -13.56 -8.24
CA LYS A 77 -16.93 -14.51 -8.66
C LYS A 77 -17.24 -14.25 -10.13
N SER A 78 -16.81 -15.18 -10.98
CA SER A 78 -17.08 -15.16 -12.41
C SER A 78 -18.58 -15.29 -12.59
N ALA A 79 -19.29 -14.17 -12.64
CA ALA A 79 -20.67 -14.11 -13.08
C ALA A 79 -20.65 -14.25 -14.61
N GLY A 80 -20.54 -15.48 -15.10
CA GLY A 80 -20.33 -15.71 -16.52
C GLY A 80 -20.45 -17.17 -16.94
N GLY A 81 -21.67 -17.70 -16.88
CA GLY A 81 -22.12 -18.76 -17.78
C GLY A 81 -21.78 -20.19 -17.37
N SER A 82 -22.61 -20.79 -16.52
CA SER A 82 -22.85 -22.23 -16.56
C SER A 82 -23.53 -22.58 -17.89
N GLY A 83 -22.75 -22.61 -18.98
CA GLY A 83 -23.10 -23.31 -20.21
C GLY A 83 -23.02 -24.80 -19.95
N SER A 84 -23.99 -25.33 -19.18
CA SER A 84 -24.17 -26.76 -18.98
C SER A 84 -24.26 -27.42 -20.34
N GLY A 85 -23.44 -28.45 -20.53
CA GLY A 85 -23.20 -29.14 -21.79
C GLY A 85 -24.48 -29.45 -22.54
N SER A 86 -24.42 -29.22 -23.84
CA SER A 86 -25.40 -29.64 -24.81
C SER A 86 -25.64 -31.15 -24.70
N ASN A 87 -26.72 -31.54 -24.04
CA ASN A 87 -27.33 -32.85 -24.22
C ASN A 87 -28.68 -32.66 -24.93
N ARG A 88 -28.65 -32.51 -26.26
CA ARG A 88 -29.84 -32.67 -27.10
C ARG A 88 -29.63 -33.94 -27.92
N GLY A 89 -30.24 -35.02 -27.45
CA GLY A 89 -30.49 -36.19 -28.26
C GLY A 89 -31.43 -35.84 -29.41
N PHE A 90 -31.03 -36.21 -30.61
CA PHE A 90 -31.86 -36.29 -31.80
C PHE A 90 -31.23 -37.33 -32.72
N GLY A 91 -31.98 -38.38 -33.07
CA GLY A 91 -31.57 -39.35 -34.08
C GLY A 91 -32.16 -40.76 -33.93
N ASP A 92 -33.49 -40.88 -33.88
CA ASP A 92 -34.16 -42.08 -34.41
C ASP A 92 -33.83 -42.19 -35.91
N GLU A 93 -33.22 -43.29 -36.35
CA GLU A 93 -33.32 -43.73 -37.75
C GLU A 93 -33.46 -45.26 -37.83
N GLN A 94 -34.39 -45.64 -38.70
CA GLN A 94 -35.08 -46.92 -38.81
C GLN A 94 -34.21 -48.01 -39.45
N ARG A 95 -34.47 -49.26 -39.04
CA ARG A 95 -34.46 -50.39 -39.97
C ARG A 95 -35.57 -51.38 -39.64
#